data_AF-A0A9W6QNA1-F1
#
_entry.id   AF-A0A9W6QNA1-F1
#
_cell.length_a   1.000
_cell.length_b   1.000
_cell.length_c   1.000
_cell.angle_alpha   90.00
_cell.angle_beta   90.00
_cell.angle_gamma   90.00
#
_symmetry.space_group_name_H-M   'P 1'
#
loop_
_entity.id
_entity.type
_entity.pdbx_description
1 polymer ?
#
loop_
_entity_poly.entity_id
_entity_poly.type
_entity_poly.pdbx_seq_one_letter_code
_entity_poly.pdbx_strand_id
1 'polypeptide(L)'
;MIDHLRIWCEVREQVPWHDIRHGPGWPHGPVLGRRDGLVHRITTVEHARDPVRARRFLAAYDQVRTGTAGPLDFALLAQWQRTVLAVDHAPFRSGPAFAKGGREHYGLDSDTPARFDICLAGTEDHTLPIASRAARAYLDVCFFHPFTDGNARSALLALAFVLAKANIVLDQVGPLVVHRPADDPDSARGLADLVVTLIESTQRRSG
;
A
#
# COMPACT_ATOMS: atom_id res chain seq x y z
N MET A 1 18.62 18.50 -6.81
CA MET A 1 18.14 17.38 -5.98
C MET A 1 17.12 16.62 -6.81
N ILE A 2 17.21 15.29 -6.89
CA ILE A 2 16.30 14.47 -7.69
C ILE A 2 14.94 14.39 -7.00
N ASP A 3 13.85 14.64 -7.73
CA ASP A 3 12.49 14.46 -7.24
C ASP A 3 12.00 13.04 -7.52
N HIS A 4 11.93 12.23 -6.47
CA HIS A 4 11.55 10.83 -6.54
C HIS A 4 10.05 10.66 -6.80
N LEU A 5 9.21 11.64 -6.43
CA LEU A 5 7.79 11.61 -6.77
C LEU A 5 7.61 11.78 -8.29
N ARG A 6 8.31 12.75 -8.88
CA ARG A 6 8.24 12.97 -10.32
C ARG A 6 8.72 11.75 -11.11
N ILE A 7 9.86 11.17 -10.71
CA ILE A 7 10.37 9.94 -11.32
C ILE A 7 9.35 8.82 -11.19
N TRP A 8 8.77 8.61 -10.01
CA TRP A 8 7.75 7.60 -9.82
C TRP A 8 6.55 7.81 -10.76
N CYS A 9 6.08 9.05 -10.91
CA CYS A 9 4.99 9.36 -11.83
C CYS A 9 5.31 9.01 -13.30
N GLU A 10 6.57 9.12 -13.72
CA GLU A 10 7.02 8.72 -15.06
C GLU A 10 7.19 7.20 -15.17
N VAL A 11 7.76 6.54 -14.14
CA VAL A 11 7.99 5.09 -14.11
C VAL A 11 6.69 4.30 -14.00
N ARG A 12 5.73 4.75 -13.18
CA ARG A 12 4.46 4.03 -12.98
C ARG A 12 3.67 3.82 -14.26
N GLU A 13 3.83 4.70 -15.25
CA GLU A 13 3.17 4.57 -16.56
C GLU A 13 3.91 3.60 -17.51
N GLN A 14 5.19 3.32 -17.24
CA GLN A 14 6.02 2.41 -18.04
C GLN A 14 5.89 0.95 -17.60
N VAL A 15 5.49 0.71 -16.35
CA VAL A 15 5.34 -0.65 -15.82
C VAL A 15 4.17 -1.34 -16.57
N PRO A 16 4.39 -2.53 -17.16
CA PRO A 16 3.35 -3.26 -17.87
C PRO A 16 2.41 -3.96 -16.87
N TRP A 17 1.61 -3.18 -16.14
CA TRP A 17 0.71 -3.67 -15.08
C TRP A 17 -0.29 -4.73 -15.56
N HIS A 18 -0.67 -4.66 -16.83
CA HIS A 18 -1.57 -5.60 -17.47
C HIS A 18 -0.92 -6.96 -17.74
N ASP A 19 0.42 -7.04 -17.75
CA ASP A 19 1.19 -8.27 -18.02
C ASP A 19 1.52 -9.09 -16.79
N ILE A 20 1.12 -8.64 -15.60
CA ILE A 20 1.20 -9.46 -14.40
C ILE A 20 0.27 -10.66 -14.59
N ARG A 21 0.85 -11.87 -14.48
CA ARG A 21 0.15 -13.14 -14.64
C ARG A 21 0.19 -13.89 -13.31
N HIS A 22 -0.87 -14.62 -13.04
CA HIS A 22 -0.90 -15.62 -11.98
C HIS A 22 -0.73 -17.03 -12.56
N GLY A 23 -0.34 -17.96 -11.71
CA GLY A 23 -0.28 -19.37 -12.06
C GLY A 23 -1.66 -20.00 -12.31
N PRO A 24 -1.69 -21.26 -12.77
CA PRO A 24 -2.93 -22.00 -13.03
C PRO A 24 -3.73 -22.33 -11.76
N GLY A 25 -3.10 -22.24 -10.59
CA GLY A 25 -3.73 -22.48 -9.28
C GLY A 25 -4.34 -21.23 -8.65
N TRP A 26 -4.57 -20.17 -9.42
CA TRP A 26 -5.09 -18.91 -8.90
C TRP A 26 -6.48 -19.09 -8.27
N PRO A 27 -6.75 -18.44 -7.13
CA PRO A 27 -8.00 -18.63 -6.39
C PRO A 27 -9.21 -18.08 -7.17
N HIS A 28 -10.27 -18.89 -7.22
CA HIS A 28 -11.59 -18.49 -7.74
C HIS A 28 -12.51 -17.90 -6.66
N GLY A 29 -12.09 -17.89 -5.40
CA GLY A 29 -12.89 -17.45 -4.26
C GLY A 29 -12.05 -16.74 -3.20
N PRO A 30 -12.62 -16.48 -2.00
CA PRO A 30 -11.93 -15.80 -0.92
C PRO A 30 -10.61 -16.49 -0.57
N VAL A 31 -9.58 -15.68 -0.30
CA VAL A 31 -8.27 -16.16 0.14
C VAL A 31 -8.09 -15.70 1.57
N LEU A 32 -8.29 -16.60 2.51
CA LEU A 32 -8.14 -16.30 3.93
C LEU A 32 -6.95 -17.10 4.47
N GLY A 33 -5.89 -16.39 4.83
CA GLY A 33 -4.76 -17.00 5.52
C GLY A 33 -5.17 -17.68 6.83
N ARG A 34 -4.51 -18.79 7.18
CA ARG A 34 -4.64 -19.44 8.52
C ARG A 34 -4.40 -18.46 9.68
N ARG A 35 -3.67 -17.40 9.41
CA ARG A 35 -3.50 -16.22 10.25
C ARG A 35 -3.63 -14.98 9.37
N ASP A 36 -4.01 -13.85 9.96
CA ASP A 36 -3.88 -12.56 9.29
C ASP A 36 -2.42 -12.08 9.39
N GLY A 37 -1.75 -12.00 8.24
CA GLY A 37 -0.34 -11.65 8.15
C GLY A 37 -0.03 -10.21 8.59
N LEU A 38 -0.97 -9.28 8.38
CA LEU A 38 -0.80 -7.90 8.80
C LEU A 38 -1.01 -7.78 10.32
N VAL A 39 -2.03 -8.43 10.89
CA VAL A 39 -2.18 -8.52 12.36
C VAL A 39 -0.94 -9.14 12.99
N HIS A 40 -0.45 -10.24 12.42
CA HIS A 40 0.75 -10.91 12.94
C HIS A 40 1.97 -9.98 12.90
N ARG A 41 2.20 -9.26 11.80
CA ARG A 41 3.28 -8.28 11.70
C ARG A 41 3.13 -7.16 12.74
N ILE A 42 1.92 -6.62 12.91
CA ILE A 42 1.67 -5.51 13.84
C ILE A 42 1.94 -5.96 15.28
N THR A 43 1.42 -7.12 15.68
CA THR A 43 1.53 -7.64 17.05
C THR A 43 2.91 -8.19 17.39
N THR A 44 3.77 -8.45 16.40
CA THR A 44 5.15 -8.93 16.61
C THR A 44 6.18 -7.84 16.32
N VAL A 45 6.34 -7.46 15.05
CA VAL A 45 7.40 -6.55 14.59
C VAL A 45 7.14 -5.12 15.03
N GLU A 46 5.94 -4.59 14.76
CA GLU A 46 5.64 -3.19 15.09
C GLU A 46 5.51 -3.00 16.60
N HIS A 47 4.88 -3.96 17.30
CA HIS A 47 4.75 -3.93 18.76
C HIS A 47 6.10 -3.98 19.48
N ALA A 48 7.05 -4.79 19.00
CA ALA A 48 8.40 -4.82 19.58
C ALA A 48 9.14 -3.47 19.43
N ARG A 49 8.82 -2.68 18.42
CA ARG A 49 9.40 -1.34 18.20
C ARG A 49 8.71 -0.27 19.04
N ASP A 50 7.38 -0.28 19.03
CA ASP A 50 6.55 0.66 19.78
C ASP A 50 5.14 0.07 20.01
N PRO A 51 4.82 -0.40 21.23
CA PRO A 51 3.53 -0.97 21.57
C PRO A 51 2.34 -0.02 21.38
N VAL A 52 2.53 1.29 21.58
CA VAL A 52 1.47 2.28 21.46
C VAL A 52 1.15 2.51 19.99
N ARG A 53 2.18 2.70 19.15
CA ARG A 53 2.01 2.84 17.70
C ARG A 53 1.46 1.57 17.07
N ALA A 54 1.85 0.39 17.55
CA ALA A 54 1.32 -0.88 17.06
C ALA A 54 -0.18 -1.02 17.33
N ARG A 55 -0.65 -0.68 18.54
CA ARG A 55 -2.09 -0.69 18.87
C ARG A 55 -2.89 0.28 17.97
N ARG A 56 -2.36 1.48 17.73
CA ARG A 56 -2.97 2.46 16.82
C ARG A 56 -3.02 1.96 15.38
N PHE A 57 -1.95 1.33 14.92
CA PHE A 57 -1.90 0.74 13.59
C PHE A 57 -2.88 -0.42 13.44
N LEU A 58 -3.00 -1.27 14.48
CA LEU A 58 -4.01 -2.34 14.51
C LEU A 58 -5.43 -1.77 14.43
N ALA A 59 -5.75 -0.74 15.22
CA ALA A 59 -7.06 -0.11 15.20
C ALA A 59 -7.41 0.51 13.83
N ALA A 60 -6.42 1.11 13.14
CA ALA A 60 -6.61 1.59 11.77
C ALA A 60 -6.83 0.44 10.78
N TYR A 61 -6.16 -0.68 10.96
CA TYR A 61 -6.39 -1.87 10.13
C TYR A 61 -7.77 -2.52 10.37
N ASP A 62 -8.29 -2.48 11.61
CA ASP A 62 -9.66 -2.92 11.89
C ASP A 62 -10.70 -2.05 11.14
N GLN A 63 -10.43 -0.75 10.95
CA GLN A 63 -11.27 0.11 10.10
C GLN A 63 -11.22 -0.33 8.62
N VAL A 64 -10.04 -0.68 8.10
CA VAL A 64 -9.90 -1.23 6.74
C VAL A 64 -10.73 -2.50 6.57
N ARG A 65 -10.65 -3.42 7.55
CA ARG A 65 -11.35 -4.71 7.50
C ARG A 65 -12.88 -4.58 7.54
N THR A 66 -13.38 -3.55 8.20
CA THR A 66 -14.83 -3.32 8.39
C THR A 66 -15.43 -2.36 7.37
N GLY A 67 -14.61 -1.62 6.62
CA GLY A 67 -15.06 -0.60 5.67
C GLY A 67 -14.37 -0.72 4.31
N THR A 68 -15.00 -1.47 3.39
CA THR A 68 -14.54 -1.64 1.99
C THR A 68 -15.56 -1.21 0.93
N ALA A 69 -16.67 -0.61 1.35
CA ALA A 69 -17.82 -0.31 0.49
C ALA A 69 -17.62 0.89 -0.48
N GLY A 70 -16.46 1.57 -0.45
CA GLY A 70 -16.15 2.73 -1.28
C GLY A 70 -14.87 2.55 -2.12
N PRO A 71 -14.52 3.53 -2.97
CA PRO A 71 -13.21 3.59 -3.60
C PRO A 71 -12.14 3.96 -2.58
N LEU A 72 -10.87 3.70 -2.91
CA LEU A 72 -9.75 4.26 -2.18
C LEU A 72 -9.54 5.71 -2.64
N ASP A 73 -9.58 6.66 -1.71
CA ASP A 73 -9.27 8.08 -1.95
C ASP A 73 -8.41 8.64 -0.80
N PHE A 74 -7.96 9.89 -0.96
CA PHE A 74 -7.16 10.52 0.09
C PHE A 74 -7.93 10.70 1.40
N ALA A 75 -9.24 10.97 1.35
CA ALA A 75 -10.06 11.18 2.55
C ALA A 75 -10.11 9.92 3.43
N LEU A 76 -10.23 8.75 2.81
CA LEU A 76 -10.20 7.45 3.48
C LEU A 76 -8.81 7.16 4.07
N LEU A 77 -7.74 7.44 3.31
CA LEU A 77 -6.37 7.33 3.85
C LEU A 77 -6.15 8.25 5.05
N ALA A 78 -6.61 9.50 4.96
CA ALA A 78 -6.50 10.48 6.03
C ALA A 78 -7.29 10.04 7.27
N GLN A 79 -8.45 9.41 7.10
CA GLN A 79 -9.22 8.83 8.20
C GLN A 79 -8.40 7.77 8.95
N TRP A 80 -7.82 6.81 8.25
CA TRP A 80 -6.97 5.79 8.88
C TRP A 80 -5.73 6.42 9.51
N GLN A 81 -5.15 7.42 8.85
CA GLN A 81 -3.93 8.08 9.31
C GLN A 81 -4.13 8.86 10.62
N ARG A 82 -5.30 9.46 10.83
CA ARG A 82 -5.67 10.05 12.11
C ARG A 82 -5.57 9.05 13.25
N THR A 83 -6.05 7.82 13.03
CA THR A 83 -5.93 6.73 14.01
C THR A 83 -4.47 6.30 14.19
N VAL A 84 -3.72 6.12 13.10
CA VAL A 84 -2.29 5.72 13.15
C VAL A 84 -1.43 6.72 13.93
N LEU A 85 -1.65 8.01 13.72
CA LEU A 85 -0.87 9.09 14.32
C LEU A 85 -1.44 9.59 15.66
N ALA A 86 -2.69 9.24 15.98
CA ALA A 86 -3.47 9.80 17.09
C ALA A 86 -3.54 11.33 17.04
N VAL A 87 -4.04 11.85 15.91
CA VAL A 87 -4.25 13.28 15.66
C VAL A 87 -5.68 13.53 15.17
N ASP A 88 -6.20 14.72 15.42
CA ASP A 88 -7.56 15.10 15.01
C ASP A 88 -7.71 15.24 13.50
N HIS A 89 -6.64 15.66 12.83
CA HIS A 89 -6.57 15.88 11.39
C HIS A 89 -5.24 15.37 10.82
N ALA A 90 -5.31 14.65 9.70
CA ALA A 90 -4.16 14.19 8.93
C ALA A 90 -4.22 14.78 7.52
N PRO A 91 -3.90 16.08 7.34
CA PRO A 91 -3.97 16.74 6.05
C PRO A 91 -2.88 16.22 5.11
N PHE A 92 -3.04 16.50 3.81
CA PHE A 92 -1.95 16.34 2.87
C PHE A 92 -0.81 17.29 3.27
N ARG A 93 0.44 16.84 3.14
CA ARG A 93 1.62 17.65 3.50
C ARG A 93 1.61 19.00 2.75
N SER A 94 2.09 20.04 3.44
CA SER A 94 2.14 21.42 2.91
C SER A 94 3.50 21.81 2.32
N GLY A 95 4.49 20.91 2.37
CA GLY A 95 5.82 21.13 1.83
C GLY A 95 6.46 19.85 1.28
N PRO A 96 7.69 19.94 0.75
CA PRO A 96 8.44 18.76 0.30
C PRO A 96 8.64 17.77 1.44
N ALA A 97 8.67 16.49 1.11
CA ALA A 97 8.97 15.42 2.06
C ALA A 97 10.34 14.80 1.77
N PHE A 98 10.94 14.25 2.82
CA PHE A 98 12.24 13.61 2.74
C PHE A 98 12.21 12.27 3.46
N ALA A 99 12.87 11.26 2.89
CA ALA A 99 13.02 9.96 3.51
C ALA A 99 14.48 9.47 3.45
N LYS A 100 14.73 8.37 4.16
CA LYS A 100 16.05 7.70 4.20
C LYS A 100 17.21 8.62 4.60
N GLY A 101 16.97 9.50 5.58
CA GLY A 101 17.96 10.48 6.04
C GLY A 101 18.24 11.58 5.01
N GLY A 102 17.24 11.95 4.20
CA GLY A 102 17.35 13.01 3.19
C GLY A 102 17.81 12.55 1.81
N ARG A 103 18.07 11.25 1.62
CA ARG A 103 18.45 10.70 0.31
C ARG A 103 17.30 10.72 -0.70
N GLU A 104 16.08 10.53 -0.21
CA GLU A 104 14.88 10.60 -1.01
C GLU A 104 14.19 11.93 -0.78
N HIS A 105 13.82 12.60 -1.87
CA HIS A 105 13.12 13.88 -1.88
C HIS A 105 11.84 13.73 -2.71
N TYR A 106 10.73 14.20 -2.16
CA TYR A 106 9.41 14.17 -2.76
C TYR A 106 8.90 15.60 -2.88
N GLY A 107 8.88 16.13 -4.11
CA GLY A 107 8.42 17.48 -4.39
C GLY A 107 6.95 17.68 -4.05
N LEU A 108 6.51 18.94 -3.96
CA LEU A 108 5.10 19.29 -3.79
C LEU A 108 4.74 20.39 -4.77
N ASP A 109 4.03 20.02 -5.83
CA ASP A 109 3.40 20.96 -6.75
C ASP A 109 1.95 21.18 -6.32
N SER A 110 1.33 22.27 -6.80
CA SER A 110 -0.07 22.59 -6.48
C SER A 110 -1.07 21.53 -6.93
N ASP A 111 -0.74 20.76 -7.97
CA ASP A 111 -1.57 19.68 -8.51
C ASP A 111 -1.26 18.31 -7.88
N THR A 112 -0.23 18.18 -7.03
CA THR A 112 0.15 16.90 -6.43
C THR A 112 -1.01 16.18 -5.72
N PRO A 113 -1.85 16.84 -4.90
CA PRO A 113 -3.00 16.16 -4.30
C PRO A 113 -3.99 15.61 -5.32
N ALA A 114 -4.30 16.38 -6.38
CA ALA A 114 -5.21 15.94 -7.44
C ALA A 114 -4.63 14.76 -8.24
N ARG A 115 -3.33 14.79 -8.55
CA ARG A 115 -2.62 13.65 -9.17
C ARG A 115 -2.69 12.40 -8.28
N PHE A 116 -2.59 12.58 -6.97
CA PHE A 116 -2.67 11.47 -6.03
C PHE A 116 -4.05 10.82 -6.05
N ASP A 117 -5.13 11.62 -6.00
CA ASP A 117 -6.49 11.09 -6.07
C ASP A 117 -6.76 10.35 -7.39
N ILE A 118 -6.23 10.83 -8.52
CA ILE A 118 -6.29 10.11 -9.81
C ILE A 118 -5.59 8.74 -9.71
N CYS A 119 -4.41 8.69 -9.08
CA CYS A 119 -3.68 7.44 -8.89
C CYS A 119 -4.45 6.45 -8.01
N LEU A 120 -5.04 6.92 -6.90
CA LEU A 120 -5.86 6.09 -6.01
C LEU A 120 -7.14 5.60 -6.69
N ALA A 121 -7.82 6.44 -7.48
CA ALA A 121 -8.99 6.06 -8.26
C ALA A 121 -8.67 4.96 -9.29
N GLY A 122 -7.43 4.93 -9.81
CA GLY A 122 -6.92 3.85 -10.67
C GLY A 122 -6.93 2.47 -10.00
N THR A 123 -7.08 2.39 -8.67
CA THR A 123 -7.29 1.11 -7.98
C THR A 123 -8.66 0.49 -8.28
N GLU A 124 -9.61 1.19 -8.90
CA GLU A 124 -10.89 0.63 -9.37
C GLU A 124 -10.83 0.18 -10.84
N ASP A 125 -9.67 0.24 -11.49
CA ASP A 125 -9.48 -0.32 -12.84
C ASP A 125 -9.46 -1.86 -12.78
N HIS A 126 -10.64 -2.46 -12.93
CA HIS A 126 -10.83 -3.91 -12.91
C HIS A 126 -10.26 -4.64 -14.13
N THR A 127 -9.74 -3.92 -15.14
CA THR A 127 -9.00 -4.56 -16.25
C THR A 127 -7.61 -5.01 -15.81
N LEU A 128 -7.08 -4.44 -14.72
CA LEU A 128 -5.80 -4.82 -14.16
C LEU A 128 -5.93 -5.97 -13.15
N PRO A 129 -4.94 -6.89 -13.10
CA PRO A 129 -4.86 -7.89 -12.05
C PRO A 129 -4.89 -7.26 -10.66
N ILE A 130 -5.56 -7.91 -9.70
CA ILE A 130 -5.69 -7.39 -8.33
C ILE A 130 -4.32 -7.16 -7.67
N ALA A 131 -3.33 -8.00 -7.98
CA ALA A 131 -1.97 -7.84 -7.51
C ALA A 131 -1.31 -6.55 -8.02
N SER A 132 -1.53 -6.21 -9.29
CA SER A 132 -1.08 -4.94 -9.88
C SER A 132 -1.75 -3.75 -9.19
N ARG A 133 -3.07 -3.79 -9.00
CA ARG A 133 -3.82 -2.71 -8.33
C ARG A 133 -3.33 -2.49 -6.90
N ALA A 134 -3.11 -3.56 -6.15
CA ALA A 134 -2.64 -3.49 -4.77
C ALA A 134 -1.18 -2.99 -4.67
N ALA A 135 -0.31 -3.42 -5.58
CA ALA A 135 1.07 -2.95 -5.67
C ALA A 135 1.14 -1.46 -6.06
N ARG A 136 0.32 -1.01 -7.03
CA ARG A 136 0.21 0.40 -7.42
C ARG A 136 -0.20 1.26 -6.24
N ALA A 137 -1.28 0.89 -5.53
CA ALA A 137 -1.74 1.62 -4.35
C ALA A 137 -0.65 1.77 -3.28
N TYR A 138 0.09 0.69 -3.01
CA TYR A 138 1.21 0.71 -2.06
C TYR A 138 2.30 1.70 -2.48
N LEU A 139 2.74 1.63 -3.74
CA LEU A 139 3.83 2.45 -4.26
C LEU A 139 3.41 3.92 -4.38
N ASP A 140 2.20 4.18 -4.87
CA ASP A 140 1.64 5.53 -4.96
C ASP A 140 1.65 6.19 -3.56
N VAL A 141 1.20 5.52 -2.51
CA VAL A 141 1.29 6.09 -1.14
C VAL A 141 2.74 6.29 -0.69
N CYS A 142 3.65 5.36 -0.99
CA CYS A 142 5.06 5.48 -0.63
C CYS A 142 5.73 6.71 -1.25
N PHE A 143 5.49 6.95 -2.56
CA PHE A 143 6.18 7.97 -3.35
C PHE A 143 5.48 9.33 -3.33
N PHE A 144 4.14 9.39 -3.30
CA PHE A 144 3.44 10.66 -3.05
C PHE A 144 3.75 11.20 -1.66
N HIS A 145 3.98 10.27 -0.72
CA HIS A 145 4.34 10.56 0.66
C HIS A 145 3.36 11.58 1.28
N PRO A 146 2.04 11.31 1.24
CA PRO A 146 1.02 12.34 1.46
C PRO A 146 1.03 12.92 2.87
N PHE A 147 1.55 12.21 3.87
CA PHE A 147 1.58 12.64 5.26
C PHE A 147 3.00 13.00 5.72
N THR A 148 3.11 13.74 6.83
CA THR A 148 4.40 14.10 7.44
C THR A 148 5.08 12.95 8.18
N ASP A 149 4.31 11.95 8.65
CA ASP A 149 4.79 10.69 9.18
C ASP A 149 3.82 9.56 8.81
N GLY A 150 4.28 8.31 8.89
CA GLY A 150 3.45 7.12 8.85
C GLY A 150 3.08 6.65 7.45
N ASN A 151 3.68 7.19 6.38
CA ASN A 151 3.38 6.80 5.00
C ASN A 151 3.60 5.30 4.75
N ALA A 152 4.61 4.66 5.33
CA ALA A 152 4.80 3.21 5.19
C ALA A 152 3.65 2.38 5.82
N ARG A 153 3.06 2.85 6.93
CA ARG A 153 1.89 2.22 7.55
C ARG A 153 0.64 2.47 6.69
N SER A 154 0.47 3.70 6.20
CA SER A 154 -0.61 4.06 5.29
C SER A 154 -0.57 3.25 3.98
N ALA A 155 0.61 3.03 3.40
CA ALA A 155 0.80 2.22 2.20
C ALA A 155 0.39 0.76 2.42
N LEU A 156 0.72 0.18 3.57
CA LEU A 156 0.26 -1.16 3.94
C LEU A 156 -1.26 -1.23 4.09
N LEU A 157 -1.90 -0.20 4.66
CA LEU A 157 -3.36 -0.12 4.76
C LEU A 157 -4.02 -0.01 3.38
N ALA A 158 -3.46 0.81 2.48
CA ALA A 158 -3.93 0.94 1.10
C ALA A 158 -3.87 -0.40 0.34
N LEU A 159 -2.73 -1.10 0.43
CA LEU A 159 -2.57 -2.43 -0.14
C LEU A 159 -3.60 -3.41 0.44
N ALA A 160 -3.73 -3.44 1.77
CA ALA A 160 -4.65 -4.34 2.45
C ALA A 160 -6.12 -4.04 2.10
N PHE A 161 -6.49 -2.77 1.92
CA PHE A 161 -7.82 -2.36 1.49
C PHE A 161 -8.15 -2.90 0.09
N VAL A 162 -7.24 -2.73 -0.88
CA VAL A 162 -7.45 -3.23 -2.25
C VAL A 162 -7.62 -4.75 -2.25
N LEU A 163 -6.79 -5.47 -1.48
CA LEU A 163 -6.93 -6.93 -1.33
C LEU A 163 -8.23 -7.33 -0.61
N ALA A 164 -8.61 -6.61 0.44
CA ALA A 164 -9.84 -6.87 1.19
C ALA A 164 -11.10 -6.69 0.33
N LYS A 165 -11.11 -5.73 -0.61
CA LYS A 165 -12.19 -5.60 -1.62
C LYS A 165 -12.35 -6.84 -2.50
N ALA A 166 -11.29 -7.62 -2.67
CA ALA A 166 -11.32 -8.90 -3.39
C ALA A 166 -11.47 -10.12 -2.45
N ASN A 167 -11.79 -9.92 -1.17
CA ASN A 167 -11.85 -10.97 -0.14
C ASN A 167 -10.52 -11.72 0.05
N ILE A 168 -9.40 -11.00 -0.02
CA ILE A 168 -8.05 -11.54 0.16
C ILE A 168 -7.44 -11.01 1.45
N VAL A 169 -7.03 -11.91 2.33
CA VAL A 169 -6.25 -11.66 3.55
C VAL A 169 -5.00 -12.54 3.51
N LEU A 170 -3.84 -11.92 3.26
CA LEU A 170 -2.56 -12.61 3.19
C LEU A 170 -2.15 -13.17 4.55
N ASP A 171 -1.53 -14.34 4.57
CA ASP A 171 -1.00 -14.93 5.81
C ASP A 171 0.40 -14.40 6.23
N GLN A 172 1.05 -13.69 5.30
CA GLN A 172 2.35 -13.05 5.48
C GLN A 172 2.43 -11.77 4.66
N VAL A 173 2.91 -10.70 5.30
CA VAL A 173 3.17 -9.39 4.64
C VAL A 173 4.62 -8.93 4.79
N GLY A 174 5.45 -9.71 5.49
CA GLY A 174 6.86 -9.39 5.75
C GLY A 174 7.63 -9.02 4.47
N PRO A 175 7.58 -9.85 3.40
CA PRO A 175 8.26 -9.59 2.14
C PRO A 175 7.83 -8.31 1.40
N LEU A 176 6.63 -7.76 1.69
CA LEU A 176 6.15 -6.54 1.04
C LEU A 176 6.90 -5.29 1.51
N VAL A 177 7.51 -5.33 2.70
CA VAL A 177 8.13 -4.16 3.34
C VAL A 177 9.63 -4.11 3.00
N VAL A 178 9.91 -4.09 1.70
CA VAL A 178 11.26 -3.93 1.15
C VAL A 178 11.31 -2.60 0.39
N HIS A 179 12.45 -1.91 0.47
CA HIS A 179 12.67 -0.67 -0.26
C HIS A 179 12.69 -0.93 -1.78
N ARG A 180 12.07 -0.03 -2.55
CA ARG A 180 12.02 -0.09 -4.01
C ARG A 180 12.41 1.27 -4.56
N PRO A 181 13.42 1.36 -5.44
CA PRO A 181 13.81 2.62 -6.06
C PRO A 181 12.68 3.22 -6.90
N ALA A 182 12.61 4.55 -6.98
CA ALA A 182 11.58 5.24 -7.75
C ALA A 182 11.78 5.09 -9.27
N ASP A 183 13.04 4.93 -9.70
CA ASP A 183 13.53 4.85 -11.08
C ASP A 183 13.58 3.42 -11.63
N ASP A 184 13.09 2.43 -10.88
CA ASP A 184 13.21 1.01 -11.22
C ASP A 184 11.83 0.38 -11.53
N PRO A 185 11.41 0.38 -12.81
CA PRO A 185 10.15 -0.24 -13.23
C PRO A 185 10.09 -1.75 -12.96
N ASP A 186 11.24 -2.45 -13.02
CA ASP A 186 11.30 -3.89 -12.78
C ASP A 186 11.09 -4.20 -11.29
N SER A 187 11.61 -3.37 -10.39
CA SER A 187 11.32 -3.49 -8.96
C SER A 187 9.86 -3.18 -8.63
N ALA A 188 9.23 -2.22 -9.32
CA ALA A 188 7.80 -1.95 -9.18
C ALA A 188 6.95 -3.14 -9.68
N ARG A 189 7.28 -3.68 -10.85
CA ARG A 189 6.67 -4.91 -11.39
C ARG A 189 6.84 -6.09 -10.43
N GLY A 190 8.05 -6.28 -9.90
CA GLY A 190 8.38 -7.33 -8.96
C GLY A 190 7.58 -7.25 -7.64
N LEU A 191 7.06 -6.08 -7.26
CA LEU A 191 6.09 -6.01 -6.16
C LEU A 191 4.77 -6.68 -6.51
N ALA A 192 4.24 -6.46 -7.71
CA ALA A 192 3.02 -7.10 -8.15
C ALA A 192 3.19 -8.63 -8.27
N ASP A 193 4.31 -9.09 -8.83
CA ASP A 193 4.65 -10.52 -8.88
C ASP A 193 4.79 -11.13 -7.47
N LEU A 194 5.34 -10.38 -6.52
CA LEU A 194 5.39 -10.79 -5.12
C LEU A 194 4.00 -10.88 -4.49
N VAL A 195 3.10 -9.93 -4.78
CA VAL A 195 1.71 -9.99 -4.31
C VAL A 195 1.00 -11.22 -4.88
N VAL A 196 1.18 -11.54 -6.17
CA VAL A 196 0.70 -12.80 -6.77
C VAL A 196 1.20 -14.01 -5.97
N THR A 197 2.52 -14.07 -5.76
CA THR A 197 3.16 -15.18 -5.04
C THR A 197 2.62 -15.34 -3.62
N LEU A 198 2.36 -14.23 -2.92
CA LEU A 198 1.81 -14.24 -1.57
C LEU A 198 0.36 -14.71 -1.53
N ILE A 199 -0.46 -14.33 -2.51
CA ILE A 199 -1.85 -14.78 -2.63
C ILE A 199 -1.90 -16.30 -2.84
N GLU A 200 -1.17 -16.81 -3.83
CA GLU A 200 -1.12 -18.26 -4.13
C GLU A 200 -0.55 -19.06 -2.96
N SER A 201 0.48 -18.53 -2.30
CA SER A 201 1.09 -19.19 -1.14
C SER A 201 0.17 -19.18 0.08
N THR A 202 -0.62 -18.12 0.26
CA THR A 202 -1.66 -18.05 1.30
C THR A 202 -2.70 -19.13 1.05
N GLN A 203 -3.22 -19.23 -0.17
CA GLN A 203 -4.21 -20.24 -0.53
C GLN A 203 -3.70 -21.67 -0.29
N ARG A 204 -2.49 -21.99 -0.78
CA ARG A 204 -1.88 -23.32 -0.61
C ARG A 204 -1.64 -23.73 0.84
N ARG A 205 -1.47 -22.75 1.75
CA ARG A 205 -1.28 -23.03 3.18
C ARG A 205 -2.59 -23.09 3.96
N SER A 206 -3.67 -22.53 3.41
CA SER A 206 -5.01 -22.51 4.03
C SER A 206 -5.92 -23.66 3.62
N GLY A 207 -5.70 -24.23 2.43
CA GLY A 207 -6.28 -25.53 2.04
C GLY A 207 -5.55 -26.68 2.72
#